data_AF-A0A538KXW2-F1
#
_entry.id   AF-A0A538KXW2-F1
#
_cell.length_a   1.000
_cell.length_b   1.000
_cell.length_c   1.000
_cell.angle_alpha   90.00
_cell.angle_beta   90.00
_cell.angle_gamma   90.00
#
_symmetry.space_group_name_H-M   'P 1'
#
loop_
_entity.id
_entity.type
_entity.pdbx_description
1 polymer ?
#
loop_
_entity_poly.entity_id
_entity_poly.type
_entity_poly.pdbx_seq_one_letter_code
_entity_poly.pdbx_strand_id
1 'polypeptide(L)'
;MAEVEPLRLLTLRGTHRFSEYELRFELELSTSGGICLHARSSAAFPHLKGRIYRALVIGSRGHRVGVRRILAHVQRQAEGRL
;
A
#
# COMPACT_ATOMS: atom_id res chain seq x y z
N MET A 1 -5.30 -9.15 9.06
CA MET A 1 -6.20 -9.93 8.18
C MET A 1 -5.81 -9.66 6.73
N ALA A 2 -5.84 -10.69 5.88
CA ALA A 2 -5.60 -10.55 4.45
C ALA A 2 -6.84 -11.02 3.69
N GLU A 3 -7.16 -10.33 2.60
CA GLU A 3 -8.21 -10.66 1.64
C GLU A 3 -7.57 -10.69 0.25
N VAL A 4 -7.85 -11.74 -0.52
CA VAL A 4 -7.20 -12.00 -1.80
C VAL A 4 -8.27 -12.34 -2.84
N GLU A 5 -8.26 -11.63 -3.96
CA GLU A 5 -8.89 -12.06 -5.20
C GLU A 5 -7.77 -12.24 -6.24
N PRO A 6 -7.49 -13.48 -6.69
CA PRO A 6 -6.43 -13.74 -7.64
C PRO A 6 -6.52 -12.85 -8.88
N LEU A 7 -5.37 -12.32 -9.31
CA LEU A 7 -5.22 -11.45 -10.49
C LEU A 7 -6.03 -10.14 -10.46
N ARG A 8 -6.61 -9.78 -9.30
CA ARG A 8 -7.43 -8.57 -9.17
C ARG A 8 -7.11 -7.74 -7.94
N LEU A 9 -7.04 -8.39 -6.77
CA LEU A 9 -7.07 -7.68 -5.50
C LEU A 9 -6.23 -8.38 -4.43
N LEU A 10 -5.49 -7.58 -3.67
CA LEU A 10 -4.95 -7.97 -2.37
C LEU A 10 -5.20 -6.85 -1.36
N THR A 11 -5.95 -7.14 -0.31
CA THR A 11 -6.14 -6.20 0.80
C THR A 11 -5.48 -6.73 2.06
N LEU A 12 -4.63 -5.92 2.67
CA LEU A 12 -3.94 -6.19 3.92
C LEU A 12 -4.45 -5.22 4.98
N ARG A 13 -5.06 -5.77 6.02
CA ARG A 13 -5.60 -5.01 7.16
C ARG A 13 -4.86 -5.37 8.42
N GLY A 14 -4.56 -4.37 9.23
CA GLY A 14 -3.95 -4.61 10.53
C GLY A 14 -4.23 -3.50 11.51
N THR A 15 -4.08 -3.84 12.78
CA THR A 15 -4.27 -2.93 13.89
C THR A 15 -2.94 -2.82 14.61
N HIS A 16 -2.46 -1.61 14.78
CA HIS A 16 -1.29 -1.28 15.59
C HIS A 16 -1.71 -0.35 16.72
N ARG A 17 -0.90 -0.26 17.77
CA ARG A 17 -1.20 0.53 18.99
C ARG A 17 -1.45 2.03 18.72
N PHE A 18 -1.10 2.51 17.52
CA PHE A 18 -1.26 3.90 17.10
C PHE A 18 -2.19 4.08 15.90
N SER A 19 -2.52 3.01 15.17
CA SER A 19 -3.26 3.10 13.92
C SER A 19 -3.93 1.81 13.53
N GLU A 20 -5.14 1.91 13.00
CA GLU A 20 -5.75 0.85 12.19
C GLU A 20 -5.43 1.15 10.74
N TYR A 21 -4.87 0.20 10.01
CA TYR A 21 -4.41 0.42 8.65
C TYR A 21 -5.00 -0.60 7.69
N GLU A 22 -5.27 -0.13 6.47
CA GLU A 22 -5.64 -0.91 5.31
C GLU A 22 -4.72 -0.54 4.16
N LEU A 23 -4.12 -1.55 3.53
CA LEU A 23 -3.32 -1.43 2.32
C LEU A 23 -3.90 -2.34 1.25
N ARG A 24 -4.44 -1.72 0.19
CA ARG A 24 -5.13 -2.38 -0.90
C ARG A 24 -4.30 -2.28 -2.17
N PHE A 25 -4.09 -3.41 -2.81
CA PHE A 25 -3.41 -3.54 -4.10
C PHE A 25 -4.40 -4.00 -5.15
N GLU A 26 -4.54 -3.24 -6.23
CA GLU A 26 -5.48 -3.52 -7.32
C GLU A 26 -4.69 -3.67 -8.62
N LEU A 27 -5.03 -4.70 -9.39
CA LEU A 27 -4.47 -4.97 -10.71
C LEU A 27 -5.49 -4.58 -11.78
N GLU A 28 -5.07 -3.75 -12.71
CA GLU A 28 -5.90 -3.31 -13.83
C GLU A 28 -5.14 -3.51 -15.15
N LEU A 29 -5.88 -3.80 -16.22
CA LEU A 29 -5.29 -3.79 -17.56
C LEU A 29 -5.02 -2.35 -17.96
N SER A 30 -3.76 -2.06 -18.25
CA SER A 30 -3.35 -0.77 -18.78
C SER A 30 -3.76 -0.65 -20.25
N THR A 31 -4.14 0.56 -20.66
CA THR A 31 -4.47 0.89 -22.06
C THR A 31 -3.31 0.64 -23.03
N SER A 32 -2.07 0.56 -22.55
CA SER A 32 -0.88 0.27 -23.35
C SER A 32 -0.53 -1.23 -23.44
N GLY A 33 -1.37 -2.14 -22.95
CA GLY A 33 -1.18 -3.59 -23.10
C GLY A 33 -0.34 -4.26 -22.00
N GLY A 34 -0.34 -3.71 -20.79
CA GLY A 34 0.32 -4.28 -19.61
C GLY A 34 -0.59 -4.34 -18.39
N ILE A 35 -0.05 -4.73 -17.24
CA ILE A 35 -0.76 -4.71 -15.96
C ILE A 35 -0.32 -3.49 -15.15
N CYS A 36 -1.28 -2.65 -14.77
CA CYS A 36 -1.07 -1.56 -13.84
C CYS A 36 -1.36 -2.05 -12.42
N LEU A 37 -0.40 -1.86 -11.51
CA LEU A 37 -0.56 -2.16 -10.09
C LEU A 37 -0.79 -0.86 -9.32
N HIS A 38 -1.99 -0.72 -8.75
CA HIS A 38 -2.38 0.39 -7.90
C HIS A 38 -2.21 0.01 -6.42
N ALA A 39 -1.66 0.90 -5.61
CA ALA A 39 -1.64 0.75 -4.15
C ALA A 39 -2.39 1.91 -3.49
N ARG A 40 -3.44 1.58 -2.74
CA ARG A 40 -4.21 2.51 -1.91
C ARG A 40 -3.96 2.18 -0.44
N SER A 41 -3.61 3.20 0.34
CA SER A 41 -3.35 3.07 1.78
C SER A 41 -4.25 4.00 2.55
N SER A 42 -4.96 3.44 3.52
CA SER A 42 -5.89 4.13 4.41
C SER A 42 -5.50 3.82 5.84
N ALA A 43 -5.52 4.82 6.73
CA ALA A 43 -5.22 4.60 8.14
C ALA A 43 -6.03 5.51 9.05
N ALA A 44 -6.63 4.93 10.08
CA ALA A 44 -7.30 5.64 11.17
C ALA A 44 -6.36 5.78 12.36
N PHE A 45 -6.30 6.98 12.96
CA PHE A 45 -5.42 7.32 14.09
C PHE A 45 -6.23 7.88 15.27
N PRO A 46 -6.98 7.03 15.99
CA PRO A 46 -7.97 7.48 16.98
C PRO A 46 -7.37 8.14 18.23
N HIS A 47 -6.09 7.88 18.55
CA HIS A 47 -5.44 8.37 19.77
C HIS A 47 -4.53 9.58 19.52
N LEU A 48 -4.31 10.42 20.55
CA LEU A 48 -3.37 11.57 20.48
C LEU A 48 -1.96 11.15 20.03
N LYS A 49 -1.46 10.02 20.54
CA LYS A 49 -0.19 9.41 20.10
C LYS A 49 -0.22 9.00 18.62
N GLY A 50 -1.37 8.52 18.14
CA GLY A 50 -1.61 8.21 16.73
C GLY A 50 -1.55 9.45 15.84
N ARG A 51 -2.03 10.61 16.30
CA ARG A 51 -1.92 11.88 15.56
C ARG A 51 -0.48 12.36 15.41
N ILE A 52 0.35 12.24 16.46
CA ILE A 52 1.78 12.56 16.40
C ILE A 52 2.48 11.62 15.40
N TYR A 53 2.20 10.32 15.49
CA TYR A 53 2.74 9.33 14.56
C TYR A 53 2.31 9.61 13.11
N ARG A 54 1.03 9.95 12.87
CA ARG A 54 0.53 10.39 11.56
C ARG A 54 1.30 11.60 11.05
N ALA A 55 1.52 12.61 11.89
CA ALA A 55 2.26 13.82 11.49
C ALA A 55 3.70 13.49 11.07
N LEU A 56 4.38 12.61 11.80
CA LEU A 56 5.71 12.15 11.44
C LEU A 56 5.71 11.36 10.12
N VAL A 57 4.81 10.39 9.94
CA VAL A 57 4.80 9.48 8.78
C VAL A 57 4.29 10.15 7.50
N ILE A 58 3.21 10.92 7.60
CA ILE A 58 2.59 11.60 6.46
C ILE A 58 3.32 12.93 6.18
N GLY A 59 3.67 13.69 7.21
CA GLY A 59 4.34 14.99 7.07
C GLY A 59 5.76 14.88 6.52
N SER A 60 6.49 13.79 6.82
CA SER A 60 7.82 13.54 6.26
C SER A 60 7.83 13.10 4.79
N ARG A 61 6.66 12.83 4.20
CA ARG A 61 6.52 12.12 2.90
C ARG A 61 7.14 10.71 2.90
N GLY A 62 7.64 10.21 4.04
CA GLY A 62 8.27 8.90 4.17
C GLY A 62 7.33 7.78 3.74
N HIS A 63 6.04 7.91 4.04
CA HIS A 63 4.99 6.99 3.56
C HIS A 63 4.99 6.84 2.03
N ARG A 64 5.02 7.97 1.31
CA ARG A 64 5.02 7.96 -0.17
C ARG A 64 6.27 7.30 -0.73
N VAL A 65 7.43 7.53 -0.11
CA VAL A 65 8.69 6.89 -0.53
C VAL A 65 8.65 5.39 -0.27
N GLY A 66 8.13 4.96 0.89
CA GLY A 66 7.96 3.55 1.24
C GLY A 66 7.07 2.81 0.25
N VAL A 67 5.85 3.31 0.00
CA VAL A 67 4.91 2.68 -0.94
C VAL A 67 5.50 2.63 -2.36
N ARG A 68 6.16 3.69 -2.82
CA ARG A 68 6.84 3.69 -4.12
C ARG A 68 7.94 2.64 -4.22
N ARG A 69 8.73 2.44 -3.16
CA ARG A 69 9.77 1.40 -3.12
C ARG A 69 9.18 0.00 -3.20
N ILE A 70 8.07 -0.24 -2.51
CA ILE A 70 7.34 -1.52 -2.58
C ILE A 70 6.87 -1.77 -4.01
N LEU A 71 6.17 -0.81 -4.63
CA LEU A 71 5.68 -0.94 -6.01
C LEU A 71 6.81 -1.19 -7.01
N ALA A 72 7.90 -0.42 -6.92
CA ALA A 72 9.05 -0.59 -7.80
C ALA A 72 9.74 -1.95 -7.59
N HIS A 73 9.75 -2.49 -6.36
CA HIS A 73 10.28 -3.82 -6.10
C HIS A 73 9.40 -4.91 -6.72
N VAL A 74 8.08 -4.81 -6.57
CA VAL A 74 7.12 -5.74 -7.19
C VAL A 74 7.25 -5.70 -8.71
N GLN A 75 7.33 -4.51 -9.31
CA GLN A 75 7.53 -4.35 -10.75
C GLN A 75 8.79 -5.09 -11.22
N ARG A 76 9.95 -4.82 -10.58
CA ARG A 76 11.21 -5.49 -10.95
C ARG A 76 11.14 -7.02 -10.80
N GLN A 77 10.47 -7.52 -9.77
CA GLN A 77 10.30 -8.96 -9.56
C GLN A 77 9.36 -9.59 -10.59
N ALA A 78 8.32 -8.88 -11.03
CA ALA A 78 7.37 -9.36 -12.03
C ALA A 78 7.96 -9.35 -13.44
N GLU A 79 8.66 -8.26 -13.81
CA GLU A 79 9.28 -8.11 -15.13
C GLU A 79 10.57 -8.92 -15.26
N GLY A 80 11.35 -9.05 -14.18
CA GLY A 80 12.61 -9.81 -14.17
C GLY A 80 12.46 -11.32 -13.94
N ARG A 81 11.23 -11.84 -13.77
CA ARG A 81 10.93 -13.28 -13.71
C ARG A 81 10.50 -13.88 -15.05
N LEU A 82 10.64 -13.14 -16.14
CA LEU A 82 10.53 -13.63 -17.51
C LEU A 82 11.84 -14.25 -17.97
#